data_AF-A0A316RW33-F1
#
_entry.id   AF-A0A316RW33-F1
#
_cell.length_a   1.000
_cell.length_b   1.000
_cell.length_c   1.000
_cell.angle_alpha   90.00
_cell.angle_beta   90.00
_cell.angle_gamma   90.00
#
_symmetry.space_group_name_H-M   'P 1'
#
loop_
_entity.id
_entity.type
_entity.pdbx_description
1 polymer ?
#
loop_
_entity_poly.entity_id
_entity_poly.type
_entity_poly.pdbx_seq_one_letter_code
_entity_poly.pdbx_strand_id
1 'polypeptide(L)'
;MQDFDRLNRIAKRLQERYPRGTRIVLLSMGNDPNPILPGTRGTVNVVDDIATVHCTFDNGRTLGIAYGEDSFRALTAEELAEESECEDQEQVGGMHL
;
A
#
# COMPACT_ATOMS: atom_id res chain seq x y z
N MET A 1 -14.88 25.04 7.18
CA MET A 1 -15.35 23.83 7.90
C MET A 1 -15.96 22.76 6.98
N GLN A 2 -16.21 23.02 5.69
CA GLN A 2 -16.79 22.04 4.76
C GLN A 2 -15.81 20.96 4.27
N ASP A 3 -14.51 21.20 4.44
CA ASP A 3 -13.46 20.29 3.98
C ASP A 3 -13.37 19.04 4.86
N PHE A 4 -13.64 19.17 6.16
CA PHE A 4 -13.52 18.08 7.13
C PHE A 4 -14.55 16.96 6.94
N ASP A 5 -15.83 17.31 6.71
CA ASP A 5 -16.90 16.32 6.51
C ASP A 5 -16.71 15.56 5.19
N ARG A 6 -16.23 16.25 4.14
CA ARG A 6 -15.88 15.64 2.86
C ARG A 6 -14.75 14.62 3.01
N LEU A 7 -13.67 15.01 3.70
CA LEU A 7 -12.54 14.11 3.97
C LEU A 7 -12.98 12.92 4.81
N ASN A 8 -13.83 13.11 5.81
CA ASN A 8 -14.37 12.03 6.65
C ASN A 8 -15.10 10.96 5.83
N ARG A 9 -15.99 11.37 4.92
CA ARG A 9 -16.72 10.44 4.06
C ARG A 9 -15.78 9.68 3.11
N ILE A 10 -14.74 10.36 2.61
CA ILE A 10 -13.72 9.74 1.76
C ILE A 10 -12.92 8.73 2.57
N ALA A 11 -12.45 9.10 3.77
CA ALA A 11 -11.72 8.22 4.68
C ALA A 11 -12.47 6.92 4.95
N LYS A 12 -13.76 7.01 5.28
CA LYS A 12 -14.63 5.83 5.51
C LYS A 12 -14.71 4.93 4.28
N ARG A 13 -14.93 5.52 3.10
CA ARG A 13 -14.94 4.76 1.84
C ARG A 13 -13.59 4.12 1.51
N LEU A 14 -12.49 4.81 1.82
CA LEU A 14 -11.14 4.27 1.65
C LEU A 14 -10.89 3.11 2.59
N GLN A 15 -11.34 3.19 3.84
CA GLN A 15 -11.24 2.10 4.80
C GLN A 15 -12.04 0.86 4.36
N GLU A 16 -13.23 1.06 3.76
CA GLU A 16 -14.02 -0.03 3.17
C GLU A 16 -13.37 -0.63 1.92
N ARG A 17 -12.74 0.20 1.08
CA ARG A 17 -12.13 -0.23 -0.19
C ARG A 17 -10.71 -0.78 -0.04
N TYR A 18 -10.00 -0.34 0.99
CA TYR A 18 -8.63 -0.71 1.33
C TYR A 18 -8.59 -1.13 2.81
N PRO A 19 -9.09 -2.33 3.14
CA PRO A 19 -9.00 -2.84 4.50
C PRO A 19 -7.55 -3.01 4.94
N ARG A 20 -7.33 -3.02 6.26
CA ARG A 20 -6.02 -3.32 6.85
C ARG A 20 -5.46 -4.62 6.30
N GLY A 21 -4.21 -4.61 5.86
CA GLY A 21 -3.55 -5.73 5.20
C GLY A 21 -3.62 -5.70 3.67
N THR A 22 -4.33 -4.73 3.07
CA THR A 22 -4.33 -4.57 1.61
C THR A 22 -2.95 -4.17 1.12
N ARG A 23 -2.41 -4.91 0.15
CA ARG A 23 -1.20 -4.50 -0.56
C ARG A 23 -1.51 -3.40 -1.56
N ILE A 24 -0.68 -2.37 -1.52
CA ILE A 24 -0.72 -1.23 -2.43
C ILE A 24 0.68 -1.02 -3.02
N VAL A 25 0.74 -0.35 -4.17
CA VAL A 25 1.99 0.11 -4.77
C VAL A 25 1.91 1.60 -4.97
N LEU A 26 2.95 2.29 -4.51
CA LEU A 26 3.12 3.71 -4.76
C LEU A 26 3.59 3.89 -6.19
N LEU A 27 2.85 4.66 -6.98
CA LEU A 27 3.18 4.96 -8.37
C LEU A 27 4.00 6.24 -8.49
N SER A 28 3.74 7.22 -7.63
CA SER A 28 4.50 8.46 -7.58
C SER A 28 4.25 9.14 -6.24
N MET A 29 5.34 9.62 -5.63
CA MET A 29 5.29 10.44 -4.43
C MET A 29 5.30 11.91 -4.82
N GLY A 30 4.57 12.74 -4.08
CA GLY A 30 4.61 14.19 -4.20
C GLY A 30 5.96 14.79 -3.77
N ASN A 31 5.89 15.91 -3.05
CA ASN A 31 7.06 16.75 -2.76
C ASN A 31 7.80 16.31 -1.48
N ASP A 32 8.19 15.03 -1.40
CA ASP A 32 8.91 14.50 -0.25
C ASP A 32 10.43 14.69 -0.40
N PRO A 33 11.16 15.15 0.62
CA PRO A 33 12.62 15.31 0.56
C PRO A 33 13.37 13.98 0.38
N ASN A 34 12.73 12.83 0.65
CA ASN A 34 13.29 11.52 0.36
C ASN A 34 12.28 10.66 -0.42
N PRO A 35 12.08 10.95 -1.72
CA PRO A 35 11.09 10.25 -2.51
C PRO A 35 11.42 8.76 -2.56
N ILE A 36 10.43 7.94 -2.23
CA ILE A 36 10.52 6.50 -2.47
C ILE A 36 10.35 6.23 -3.96
N LEU A 37 11.03 5.19 -4.44
CA LEU A 37 10.97 4.80 -5.85
C LEU A 37 9.53 4.45 -6.24
N PRO A 38 9.05 4.95 -7.39
CA PRO A 38 7.77 4.52 -7.93
C PRO A 38 7.84 3.01 -8.23
N GLY A 39 6.82 2.27 -7.82
CA GLY A 39 6.82 0.80 -7.82
C GLY A 39 7.05 0.17 -6.44
N THR A 40 7.35 0.97 -5.40
CA THR A 40 7.50 0.42 -4.04
C THR A 40 6.16 -0.11 -3.52
N ARG A 41 6.16 -1.39 -3.13
CA ARG A 41 5.00 -2.06 -2.53
C ARG A 41 4.91 -1.71 -1.05
N GLY A 42 3.68 -1.57 -0.56
CA GLY A 42 3.39 -1.32 0.84
C GLY A 42 2.09 -1.96 1.26
N THR A 43 1.88 -2.04 2.56
CA THR A 43 0.71 -2.67 3.17
C THR A 43 -0.06 -1.64 3.95
N VAL A 44 -1.35 -1.50 3.66
CA VAL A 44 -2.25 -0.60 4.37
C VAL A 44 -2.38 -1.07 5.82
N ASN A 45 -2.02 -0.21 6.78
CA ASN A 45 -2.16 -0.53 8.20
C ASN A 45 -3.39 0.12 8.81
N VAL A 46 -3.62 1.41 8.56
CA VAL A 46 -4.77 2.15 9.08
C VAL A 46 -5.13 3.33 8.17
N VAL A 47 -6.41 3.71 8.14
CA VAL A 47 -6.89 4.92 7.47
C VAL A 47 -7.37 5.89 8.53
N ASP A 48 -6.88 7.13 8.49
CA ASP A 48 -7.23 8.20 9.42
C ASP A 48 -8.45 9.00 8.93
N ASP A 49 -9.16 9.67 9.85
CA ASP A 49 -10.43 10.39 9.58
C ASP A 49 -10.31 11.59 8.62
N ILE A 50 -9.08 11.96 8.23
CA ILE A 50 -8.77 13.03 7.26
C ILE A 50 -8.44 12.52 5.84
N ALA A 51 -8.80 11.26 5.52
CA ALA A 51 -8.53 10.62 4.23
C ALA A 51 -7.04 10.39 3.94
N THR A 52 -6.26 10.13 4.99
CA THR A 52 -4.86 9.73 4.91
C THR A 52 -4.74 8.25 5.21
N VAL A 53 -4.11 7.49 4.32
CA VAL A 53 -3.91 6.05 4.43
C VAL A 53 -2.49 5.79 4.94
N HIS A 54 -2.36 5.37 6.19
CA HIS A 54 -1.08 4.95 6.77
C HIS A 54 -0.71 3.56 6.28
N CYS A 55 0.36 3.50 5.50
CA CYS A 55 0.86 2.28 4.88
C CYS A 55 2.31 2.05 5.29
N THR A 56 2.67 0.78 5.47
CA THR A 56 4.05 0.36 5.70
C THR A 56 4.62 -0.14 4.38
N PHE A 57 5.61 0.56 3.84
CA PHE A 57 6.34 0.16 2.64
C PHE A 57 7.40 -0.88 2.96
N ASP A 58 7.67 -1.76 1.99
CA ASP A 58 8.65 -2.84 2.11
C ASP A 58 10.08 -2.31 2.30
N ASN A 59 10.33 -1.07 1.88
CA ASN A 59 11.57 -0.34 2.14
C ASN A 59 11.80 0.00 3.64
N GLY A 60 11.03 -0.58 4.56
CA GLY A 60 11.08 -0.34 6.00
C GLY A 60 10.55 1.01 6.45
N ARG A 61 9.88 1.74 5.55
CA ARG A 61 9.35 3.09 5.82
C ARG A 61 7.85 3.04 5.99
N THR A 62 7.34 3.67 7.04
CA THR A 62 5.90 3.88 7.22
C THR A 62 5.55 5.29 6.78
N LEU A 63 4.65 5.41 5.81
CA LEU A 63 4.28 6.68 5.20
C LEU A 63 2.76 6.80 5.07
N GLY A 64 2.25 7.99 5.33
CA GLY A 64 0.85 8.34 5.18
C GLY A 64 0.60 8.86 3.78
N ILE A 65 -0.32 8.24 3.06
CA ILE A 65 -0.69 8.58 1.68
C ILE A 65 -1.96 9.41 1.74
N ALA A 66 -1.90 10.68 1.32
CA ALA A 66 -3.06 11.56 1.32
C ALA A 66 -3.89 11.38 0.04
N TYR A 67 -5.19 11.15 0.19
CA TYR A 67 -6.07 10.97 -0.97
C TYR A 67 -6.15 12.26 -1.82
N GLY A 68 -5.56 12.20 -3.01
CA GLY A 68 -5.56 13.29 -3.99
C GLY A 68 -4.21 13.99 -4.16
N GLU A 69 -3.26 13.75 -3.26
CA GLU A 69 -1.89 14.29 -3.35
C GLU A 69 -0.92 13.22 -3.85
N ASP A 70 -1.02 12.02 -3.29
CA ASP A 70 -0.18 10.87 -3.66
C ASP A 70 -0.86 9.96 -4.68
N SER A 71 -0.07 9.43 -5.62
CA SER A 71 -0.53 8.47 -6.62
C SER A 71 -0.19 7.05 -6.19
N PHE A 72 -1.21 6.28 -5.84
CA PHE A 72 -1.08 4.87 -5.44
C PHE A 72 -2.19 4.02 -6.05
N ARG A 73 -1.93 2.72 -6.19
CA ARG A 73 -2.96 1.74 -6.55
C ARG A 73 -2.90 0.53 -5.61
N ALA A 74 -4.02 -0.14 -5.39
CA ALA A 74 -3.97 -1.47 -4.80
C ALA A 74 -3.37 -2.47 -5.79
N LEU A 75 -2.58 -3.42 -5.27
CA LEU A 75 -2.28 -4.63 -6.02
C LEU A 75 -3.56 -5.46 -6.10
N THR A 76 -3.84 -6.00 -7.27
CA THR A 76 -4.88 -7.02 -7.43
C THR A 76 -4.43 -8.31 -6.75
N ALA A 77 -5.40 -9.14 -6.35
CA ALA A 77 -5.12 -10.45 -5.75
C ALA A 77 -4.22 -11.33 -6.65
N GLU A 78 -4.32 -11.15 -7.97
CA GLU A 78 -3.48 -11.82 -8.98
C GLU A 78 -1.99 -11.47 -8.82
N GLU A 79 -1.64 -10.18 -8.76
CA GLU A 79 -0.24 -9.72 -8.60
C GLU A 79 0.35 -10.06 -7.22
N LEU A 80 -0.53 -10.25 -6.22
CA LEU A 80 -0.14 -10.71 -4.89
C LEU A 80 0.14 -12.23 -4.89
N ALA A 81 -0.68 -13.00 -5.62
CA ALA A 81 -0.53 -14.45 -5.75
C ALA A 81 0.74 -14.82 -6.54
N GLU A 82 1.05 -14.08 -7.61
CA GLU A 82 2.27 -14.32 -8.41
C GLU A 82 3.57 -14.14 -7.61
N GLU A 83 3.58 -13.29 -6.57
CA GLU A 83 4.75 -13.14 -5.71
C GLU A 83 4.86 -14.28 -4.69
N SER A 84 3.75 -14.72 -4.10
CA SER A 84 3.73 -15.90 -3.21
C SER A 84 4.02 -17.21 -3.94
N GLU A 85 3.70 -17.33 -5.23
CA GLU A 85 4.00 -18.52 -6.04
C GLU A 85 5.49 -18.63 -6.41
N CYS A 86 6.27 -17.54 -6.36
CA CYS A 86 7.69 -17.59 -6.66
C CYS A 86 8.54 -18.02 -5.43
N GLU A 87 8.03 -17.90 -4.21
CA GLU A 87 8.71 -18.32 -2.97
C GLU A 87 8.55 -19.83 -2.67
N ASP A 88 7.52 -20.50 -3.20
CA ASP A 88 7.28 -21.93 -2.92
C ASP A 88 8.04 -22.88 -3.88
N GLN A 89 8.69 -22.37 -4.92
CA GLN A 89 9.36 -23.20 -5.94
C GLN A 89 10.84 -23.53 -5.64
N GLU A 90 11.46 -22.98 -4.58
CA GLU A 90 12.90 -23.18 -4.31
C GLU A 90 13.23 -24.11 -3.12
N GLN A 91 12.26 -24.85 -2.56
CA GLN A 91 12.53 -25.85 -1.50
C GLN A 91 12.33 -27.32 -1.87
N VAL A 92 12.17 -27.65 -3.16
CA VAL A 92 12.06 -29.05 -3.61
C VAL A 92 13.08 -29.41 -4.69
N GLY A 93 14.35 -29.51 -4.31
CA GLY A 93 15.33 -30.10 -5.24
C GLY A 93 16.78 -30.06 -4.79
N GLY A 94 17.17 -30.97 -3.89
CA GLY A 94 18.59 -31.11 -3.57
C GLY A 94 18.96 -32.18 -2.54
N MET A 95 18.41 -33.39 -2.68
CA MET A 95 19.00 -34.58 -2.06
C MET A 95 20.47 -34.68 -2.51
N HIS A 96 21.44 -34.49 -1.62
CA HIS A 96 22.80 -34.95 -1.84
C HIS A 96 23.09 -36.11 -0.90
N LEU A 97 23.46 -37.22 -1.53
CA LEU A 97 23.75 -38.56 -0.99
C LEU A 97 24.80 -38.55 0.12
#